data_AF-A0A653SMJ6-F1
#
_entry.id   AF-A0A653SMJ6-F1
#
_cell.length_a   1.000
_cell.length_b   1.000
_cell.length_c   1.000
_cell.angle_alpha   90.00
_cell.angle_beta   90.00
_cell.angle_gamma   90.00
#
_symmetry.space_group_name_H-M   'P 1'
#
loop_
_entity.id
_entity.type
_entity.pdbx_description
1 polymer ?
#
loop_
_entity_poly.entity_id
_entity_poly.type
_entity_poly.pdbx_seq_one_letter_code
_entity_poly.pdbx_strand_id
1 'polypeptide(L)'
;MATVEFALIVPLLLLLVCGVIDFGERYKTAAVYNNAAFAAARSMTIENSVTKAKTAAVNAGMPSTLALVVTYTPGYSSCAQAGDGSFGNVTVKITNPAKSTATKFFGTTYSVTGKAVARCSGT
;
A
#
# COMPACT_ATOMS: atom_id res chain seq x y z
N MET A 1 3.05 50.29 1.85
CA MET A 1 2.00 49.59 1.07
C MET A 1 2.29 48.11 0.82
N ALA A 2 3.52 47.61 1.00
CA ALA A 2 3.84 46.18 0.87
C ALA A 2 3.22 45.24 1.94
N THR A 3 2.71 45.79 3.05
CA THR A 3 2.16 45.00 4.16
C THR A 3 0.95 44.17 3.74
N VAL A 4 0.11 44.69 2.85
CA VAL A 4 -1.14 44.03 2.44
C VAL A 4 -0.88 42.93 1.41
N GLU A 5 0.03 43.16 0.47
CA GLU A 5 0.44 42.15 -0.52
C GLU A 5 1.16 40.98 0.16
N PHE A 6 2.07 41.27 1.09
CA PHE A 6 2.78 40.21 1.82
C PHE A 6 1.86 39.43 2.76
N ALA A 7 0.86 40.09 3.35
CA ALA A 7 -0.16 39.44 4.17
C ALA A 7 -1.01 38.43 3.40
N LEU A 8 -1.16 38.56 2.08
CA LEU A 8 -1.88 37.62 1.22
C LEU A 8 -0.97 36.55 0.62
N ILE A 9 0.28 36.90 0.29
CA ILE A 9 1.23 35.96 -0.32
C ILE A 9 1.65 34.88 0.68
N VAL A 10 1.98 35.26 1.92
CA VAL A 10 2.42 34.31 2.95
C VAL A 10 1.42 33.16 3.19
N PRO A 11 0.12 33.40 3.47
CA PRO A 11 -0.82 32.31 3.69
C PRO A 11 -1.02 31.43 2.45
N LEU A 12 -0.98 32.01 1.25
CA LEU A 12 -1.05 31.23 0.00
C LEU A 12 0.16 30.31 -0.16
N LEU A 13 1.36 30.83 0.14
CA LEU A 13 2.62 30.09 0.03
C LEU A 13 2.69 28.97 1.09
N LEU A 14 2.20 29.23 2.31
CA LEU A 14 2.07 28.20 3.35
C LEU A 14 1.10 27.10 2.94
N LEU A 15 -0.05 27.45 2.35
CA LEU A 15 -1.02 26.48 1.87
C LEU A 15 -0.42 25.59 0.76
N LEU A 16 0.32 26.19 -0.18
CA LEU A 16 1.03 25.47 -1.23
C LEU A 16 2.07 24.51 -0.65
N VAL A 17 2.90 24.96 0.28
CA VAL A 17 3.93 24.13 0.92
C VAL A 17 3.32 22.97 1.70
N CYS A 18 2.28 23.22 2.50
CA CYS A 18 1.57 22.15 3.22
C CYS A 18 0.99 21.11 2.24
N GLY A 19 0.41 21.58 1.12
CA GLY A 19 -0.13 20.70 0.08
C GLY A 19 0.93 19.80 -0.55
N VAL A 20 2.09 20.36 -0.88
CA VAL A 20 3.22 19.59 -1.45
C VAL A 20 3.75 18.55 -0.47
N ILE A 21 3.89 18.89 0.82
CA ILE A 21 4.36 17.97 1.86
C ILE A 21 3.41 16.78 2.00
N ASP A 22 2.10 17.02 2.11
CA ASP A 22 1.12 15.94 2.26
C ASP A 22 1.00 15.10 0.98
N PHE A 23 1.08 15.72 -0.19
CA PHE A 23 1.09 14.97 -1.45
C PHE A 23 2.31 14.05 -1.55
N GLY A 24 3.50 14.54 -1.21
CA GLY A 24 4.73 13.75 -1.20
C GLY A 24 4.68 12.57 -0.23
N GLU A 25 4.15 12.78 0.98
CA GLU A 25 3.99 11.70 1.97
C GLU A 25 3.02 10.62 1.51
N ARG A 26 1.88 11.03 0.91
CA ARG A 26 0.88 10.12 0.35
C ARG A 26 1.46 9.28 -0.79
N TYR A 27 2.18 9.91 -1.71
CA TYR A 27 2.81 9.22 -2.83
C TYR A 27 3.85 8.20 -2.35
N LYS A 28 4.73 8.60 -1.44
CA LYS A 28 5.72 7.70 -0.82
C LYS A 28 5.03 6.51 -0.14
N THR A 29 3.98 6.76 0.63
CA THR A 29 3.25 5.69 1.33
C THR A 29 2.59 4.74 0.35
N ALA A 30 1.95 5.23 -0.71
CA ALA A 30 1.36 4.39 -1.75
C ALA A 30 2.41 3.49 -2.41
N ALA A 31 3.60 4.03 -2.72
CA ALA A 31 4.70 3.25 -3.28
C ALA A 31 5.18 2.14 -2.33
N VAL A 32 5.36 2.44 -1.05
CA VAL A 32 5.74 1.44 -0.02
C VAL A 32 4.70 0.34 0.10
N TYR A 33 3.40 0.68 0.13
CA TYR A 33 2.32 -0.31 0.26
C TYR A 33 2.22 -1.20 -0.98
N ASN A 34 2.46 -0.66 -2.18
CA ASN A 34 2.53 -1.47 -3.40
C ASN A 34 3.72 -2.42 -3.34
N ASN A 35 4.91 -1.96 -2.96
CA ASN A 35 6.08 -2.82 -2.80
C ASN A 35 5.82 -3.94 -1.78
N ALA A 36 5.24 -3.60 -0.63
CA ALA A 36 4.89 -4.58 0.39
C ALA A 36 3.88 -5.62 -0.11
N ALA A 37 2.88 -5.20 -0.90
CA ALA A 37 1.93 -6.13 -1.51
C ALA A 37 2.64 -7.06 -2.52
N PHE A 38 3.58 -6.57 -3.31
CA PHE A 38 4.38 -7.40 -4.24
C PHE A 38 5.25 -8.42 -3.50
N ALA A 39 5.94 -8.00 -2.44
CA ALA A 39 6.74 -8.89 -1.60
C ALA A 39 5.89 -10.01 -0.98
N ALA A 40 4.71 -9.67 -0.46
CA ALA A 40 3.77 -10.65 0.06
C ALA A 40 3.22 -11.58 -1.03
N ALA A 41 2.83 -11.06 -2.20
CA ALA A 41 2.33 -11.87 -3.31
C ALA A 41 3.38 -12.88 -3.78
N ARG A 42 4.67 -12.48 -3.85
CA ARG A 42 5.77 -13.39 -4.16
C ARG A 42 5.98 -14.47 -3.09
N SER A 43 5.94 -14.11 -1.81
CA SER A 43 6.04 -15.12 -0.73
C SER A 43 4.86 -16.09 -0.76
N MET A 44 3.65 -15.63 -1.09
CA MET A 44 2.49 -16.51 -1.28
C MET A 44 2.69 -17.52 -2.42
N THR A 45 3.31 -17.12 -3.53
CA THR A 45 3.55 -18.04 -4.66
C THR A 45 4.60 -19.12 -4.36
N ILE A 46 5.57 -18.82 -3.50
CA ILE A 46 6.69 -19.74 -3.20
C ILE A 46 6.35 -20.62 -2.00
N GLU A 47 5.82 -20.01 -0.94
CA GLU A 47 5.71 -20.65 0.38
C GLU A 47 4.27 -20.99 0.75
N ASN A 48 3.28 -20.51 -0.01
CA ASN A 48 1.86 -20.76 0.18
C ASN A 48 1.38 -20.51 1.63
N SER A 49 1.99 -19.52 2.31
CA SER A 49 1.76 -19.22 3.73
C SER A 49 1.48 -17.75 3.97
N VAL A 50 0.28 -17.45 4.47
CA VAL A 50 -0.16 -16.08 4.78
C VAL A 50 0.72 -15.43 5.86
N THR A 51 1.19 -16.20 6.84
CA THR A 51 2.07 -15.70 7.91
C THR A 51 3.40 -15.21 7.35
N LYS A 52 4.02 -16.00 6.46
CA LYS A 52 5.29 -15.63 5.83
C LYS A 52 5.13 -14.46 4.86
N ALA A 53 4.03 -14.44 4.11
CA ALA A 53 3.68 -13.30 3.26
C ALA A 53 3.48 -12.01 4.07
N LYS A 54 2.86 -12.10 5.27
CA LYS A 54 2.75 -10.96 6.19
C LYS A 54 4.12 -10.49 6.65
N THR A 55 5.02 -11.40 7.04
CA THR A 55 6.39 -11.04 7.41
C THR A 55 7.14 -10.37 6.26
N ALA A 56 7.00 -10.87 5.03
CA ALA A 56 7.59 -10.24 3.85
C ALA A 56 7.05 -8.82 3.59
N ALA A 57 5.73 -8.61 3.72
CA ALA A 57 5.14 -7.27 3.65
C ALA A 57 5.66 -6.34 4.74
N VAL A 58 5.80 -6.82 5.98
CA VAL A 58 6.31 -6.02 7.10
C VAL A 58 7.76 -5.60 6.84
N ASN A 59 8.61 -6.53 6.39
CA ASN A 59 10.00 -6.24 6.02
C ASN A 59 10.09 -5.25 4.85
N ALA A 60 9.09 -5.22 3.97
CA ALA A 60 8.99 -4.27 2.87
C ALA A 60 8.34 -2.92 3.25
N GLY A 61 8.05 -2.68 4.54
CA GLY A 61 7.58 -1.40 5.07
C GLY A 61 6.10 -1.34 5.45
N MET A 62 5.38 -2.46 5.45
CA MET A 62 4.03 -2.53 6.02
C MET A 62 4.07 -2.48 7.56
N PRO A 63 3.23 -1.66 8.23
CA PRO A 63 3.03 -1.77 9.67
C PRO A 63 2.53 -3.18 10.08
N SER A 64 3.14 -3.78 11.10
CA SER A 64 2.80 -5.14 11.57
C SER A 64 1.38 -5.27 12.12
N THR A 65 0.78 -4.16 12.55
CA THR A 65 -0.60 -4.06 13.04
C THR A 65 -1.64 -4.24 11.94
N LEU A 66 -1.28 -4.05 10.68
CA LEU A 66 -2.21 -4.21 9.56
C LEU A 66 -2.38 -5.69 9.20
N ALA A 67 -3.60 -6.01 8.73
CA ALA A 67 -3.92 -7.32 8.20
C ALA A 67 -3.64 -7.39 6.69
N LEU A 68 -3.26 -8.58 6.24
CA LEU A 68 -3.12 -8.91 4.82
C LEU A 68 -4.41 -9.56 4.35
N VAL A 69 -4.97 -9.09 3.25
CA VAL A 69 -6.10 -9.77 2.58
C VAL A 69 -5.56 -10.53 1.38
N VAL A 70 -5.68 -11.85 1.42
CA VAL A 70 -5.26 -12.72 0.32
C VAL A 70 -6.50 -13.33 -0.32
N THR A 71 -6.59 -13.23 -1.64
CA THR A 71 -7.68 -13.81 -2.43
C THR A 71 -7.10 -14.52 -3.64
N TYR A 72 -7.67 -15.66 -4.01
CA TYR A 72 -7.25 -16.42 -5.18
C TYR A 72 -8.25 -16.28 -6.32
N THR A 73 -7.86 -16.71 -7.52
CA THR A 73 -8.80 -16.95 -8.62
C THR A 73 -9.96 -17.85 -8.15
N PRO A 74 -11.21 -17.58 -8.53
CA PRO A 74 -12.34 -18.46 -8.19
C PRO A 74 -12.06 -19.92 -8.53
N GLY A 75 -12.35 -20.84 -7.60
CA GLY A 75 -12.00 -22.26 -7.71
C GLY A 75 -10.66 -22.65 -7.09
N TYR A 76 -9.84 -21.67 -6.67
CA TYR A 76 -8.58 -21.90 -5.97
C TYR A 76 -8.70 -21.47 -4.50
N SER A 77 -8.09 -22.24 -3.61
CA SER A 77 -7.92 -21.96 -2.17
C SER A 77 -6.45 -21.83 -1.77
N SER A 78 -5.51 -22.21 -2.65
CA SER A 78 -4.08 -22.09 -2.41
C SER A 78 -3.27 -22.10 -3.71
N CYS A 79 -2.02 -21.63 -3.68
CA CYS A 79 -1.14 -21.69 -4.85
C CYS A 79 -0.66 -23.10 -5.20
N ALA A 80 -0.80 -24.09 -4.31
CA ALA A 80 -0.46 -25.49 -4.57
C ALA A 80 -1.44 -26.19 -5.53
N GLN A 81 -2.60 -25.59 -5.79
CA GLN A 81 -3.57 -26.12 -6.75
C GLN A 81 -3.29 -25.70 -8.20
N ALA A 82 -2.32 -24.81 -8.42
CA ALA A 82 -1.76 -24.61 -9.75
C ALA A 82 -0.87 -25.84 -10.07
N GLY A 83 -0.95 -26.36 -11.29
CA GLY A 83 -0.29 -27.61 -11.70
C GLY A 83 -0.81 -28.06 -13.07
N ASP A 84 -0.07 -28.94 -13.76
CA ASP A 84 -0.33 -29.48 -15.12
C ASP A 84 -1.46 -28.80 -15.92
N GLY A 85 -1.14 -27.62 -16.48
CA GLY A 85 -2.03 -26.86 -17.38
C GLY A 85 -3.04 -25.92 -16.71
N SER A 86 -3.21 -25.96 -15.37
CA SER A 86 -4.05 -25.03 -14.61
C SER A 86 -3.24 -23.89 -13.98
N PHE A 87 -3.59 -22.66 -14.36
CA PHE A 87 -2.97 -21.44 -13.85
C PHE A 87 -3.95 -20.66 -12.94
N GLY A 88 -3.53 -20.42 -11.70
CA GLY A 88 -4.21 -19.56 -10.74
C GLY A 88 -3.43 -18.27 -10.47
N ASN A 89 -4.12 -17.24 -10.00
CA ASN A 89 -3.50 -16.03 -9.48
C ASN A 89 -3.78 -15.89 -7.99
N VAL A 90 -2.78 -15.44 -7.24
CA VAL A 90 -2.95 -14.93 -5.88
C VAL A 90 -2.93 -13.41 -5.92
N THR A 91 -3.94 -12.79 -5.32
CA THR A 91 -4.05 -11.35 -5.16
C THR A 91 -3.86 -11.03 -3.68
N VAL A 92 -2.96 -10.10 -3.40
CA VAL A 92 -2.69 -9.61 -2.06
C VAL A 92 -3.06 -8.14 -1.99
N LYS A 93 -3.89 -7.79 -1.01
CA LYS A 93 -4.31 -6.42 -0.71
C LYS A 93 -3.93 -6.04 0.72
N ILE A 94 -3.31 -4.88 0.85
CA ILE A 94 -2.99 -4.24 2.13
C ILE A 94 -3.78 -2.94 2.17
N THR A 95 -4.64 -2.76 3.17
CA THR A 95 -5.40 -1.52 3.34
C THR A 95 -5.11 -0.93 4.72
N ASN A 96 -4.72 0.35 4.74
CA ASN A 96 -4.70 1.17 5.93
C ASN A 96 -5.78 2.25 5.79
N PRO A 97 -6.88 2.16 6.55
CA PRO A 97 -7.99 3.11 6.43
C PRO A 97 -7.70 4.47 7.07
N ALA A 98 -6.72 4.56 7.98
CA ALA A 98 -6.50 5.72 8.83
C ALA A 98 -5.01 6.08 8.93
N LYS A 99 -4.32 6.24 7.80
CA LYS A 99 -2.94 6.73 7.80
C LYS A 99 -2.95 8.23 8.10
N SER A 100 -2.17 8.65 9.09
CA SER A 100 -2.09 10.07 9.48
C SER A 100 -1.46 10.92 8.38
N THR A 101 -2.06 12.08 8.13
CA THR A 101 -1.53 13.14 7.26
C THR A 101 -0.35 13.84 7.96
N ALA A 102 0.65 14.29 7.21
CA ALA A 102 1.88 14.86 7.78
C ALA A 102 1.64 16.24 8.40
N THR A 103 0.93 17.12 7.69
CA THR A 103 0.69 18.50 8.16
C THR A 103 -0.63 18.66 8.92
N LYS A 104 -1.55 17.70 8.77
CA LYS A 104 -2.94 17.73 9.28
C LYS A 104 -3.80 18.89 8.75
N PHE A 105 -3.29 19.68 7.81
CA PHE A 105 -3.97 20.88 7.29
C PHE A 105 -5.19 20.52 6.42
N PHE A 106 -5.10 19.45 5.64
CA PHE A 106 -6.17 18.97 4.74
C PHE A 106 -6.88 17.71 5.28
N GLY A 107 -6.97 17.58 6.60
CA GLY A 107 -7.55 16.43 7.29
C GLY A 107 -6.51 15.60 8.05
N THR A 108 -6.97 14.85 9.05
CA THR A 108 -6.10 14.14 9.99
C THR A 108 -5.65 12.77 9.50
N THR A 109 -6.47 12.10 8.67
CA THR A 109 -6.17 10.77 8.15
C THR A 109 -6.62 10.60 6.71
N TYR A 110 -6.04 9.62 6.02
CA TYR A 110 -6.43 9.19 4.68
C TYR A 110 -6.32 7.67 4.55
N SER A 111 -7.10 7.10 3.64
CA SER A 111 -7.02 5.67 3.33
C SER A 111 -5.98 5.41 2.24
N VAL A 112 -5.12 4.41 2.43
CA VAL A 112 -4.16 3.94 1.43
C VAL A 112 -4.28 2.44 1.25
N THR A 113 -4.25 2.00 -0.01
CA THR A 113 -4.32 0.58 -0.36
C THR A 113 -3.20 0.22 -1.32
N GLY A 114 -2.44 -0.81 -0.98
CA GLY A 114 -1.51 -1.50 -1.88
C GLY A 114 -2.15 -2.79 -2.38
N LYS A 115 -2.00 -3.08 -3.67
CA LYS A 115 -2.50 -4.31 -4.28
C LYS A 115 -1.44 -4.88 -5.22
N ALA A 116 -1.21 -6.19 -5.12
CA ALA A 116 -0.38 -6.93 -6.05
C ALA A 116 -1.04 -8.24 -6.43
N VAL A 117 -0.75 -8.72 -7.64
CA VAL A 117 -1.21 -10.00 -8.15
C VAL A 117 0.02 -10.77 -8.62
N ALA A 118 0.12 -12.04 -8.25
CA ALA A 118 1.16 -12.94 -8.73
C ALA A 118 0.52 -14.23 -9.25
N ARG A 119 1.10 -14.78 -10.32
CA ARG A 119 0.68 -16.09 -10.85
C ARG A 119 1.24 -17.18 -9.94
N CYS A 120 0.39 -18.10 -9.50
CA CYS A 120 0.83 -19.31 -8.83
C CYS A 120 1.53 -20.21 -9.86
N SER A 121 2.77 -20.64 -9.60
CA SER A 121 3.56 -21.44 -10.54
C SER A 121 3.20 -22.93 -10.54
N GLY A 122 2.37 -23.37 -9.61
CA GLY A 122 2.24 -24.78 -9.28
C GLY A 122 3.52 -25.35 -8.69
N THR A 123 3.40 -26.53 -8.09
CA THR A 123 4.53 -27.33 -7.61
C THR A 123 4.73 -28.52 -8.51
#